data_AF-A0A1F8JUD0-F1
#
_entry.id   AF-A0A1F8JUD0-F1
#
_cell.length_a   1.000
_cell.length_b   1.000
_cell.length_c   1.000
_cell.angle_alpha   90.00
_cell.angle_beta   90.00
_cell.angle_gamma   90.00
#
_symmetry.space_group_name_H-M   'P 1'
#
loop_
_entity.id
_entity.type
_entity.pdbx_description
1 polymer ?
#
loop_
_entity_poly.entity_id
_entity_poly.type
_entity_poly.pdbx_seq_one_letter_code
_entity_poly.pdbx_strand_id
1 'polypeptide(L)'
;MEIDSVTLEQALRTLGSLLADRGHFYEIVAIGGGGLLLLGQIDRSTKDLDLVALVEKDRFVSAAPLPGGLIQAAEDVGKALDLGKGWLNIGPASLLDAGLPQGFKSRMHTRAIEV
;
A
#
# COMPACT_ATOMS: atom_id res chain seq x y z
N MET A 1 -0.95 15.51 5.67
CA MET A 1 0.38 15.35 6.27
C MET A 1 1.33 14.90 5.17
N GLU A 2 2.62 15.17 5.30
CA GLU A 2 3.66 14.62 4.42
C GLU A 2 4.24 13.38 5.11
N ILE A 3 4.45 12.30 4.36
CA ILE A 3 4.92 11.00 4.80
C ILE A 3 6.30 10.78 4.17
N ASP A 4 7.34 10.68 5.00
CA ASP A 4 8.69 10.29 4.58
C ASP A 4 8.87 8.76 4.60
N SER A 5 10.05 8.27 4.20
CA SER A 5 10.32 6.84 4.10
C SER A 5 10.21 6.13 5.46
N VAL A 6 10.71 6.76 6.53
CA VAL A 6 10.69 6.22 7.90
C VAL A 6 9.25 6.08 8.38
N THR A 7 8.45 7.13 8.22
CA THR A 7 7.04 7.16 8.61
C THR A 7 6.23 6.15 7.80
N LEU A 8 6.48 6.03 6.49
CA LEU A 8 5.80 5.07 5.63
C LEU A 8 6.13 3.63 6.01
N GLU A 9 7.40 3.31 6.30
CA GLU A 9 7.79 1.99 6.78
C GLU A 9 7.17 1.66 8.14
N GLN A 10 7.15 2.62 9.07
CA GLN A 10 6.47 2.47 10.36
C GLN A 10 4.96 2.22 10.18
N ALA A 11 4.31 2.95 9.28
CA ALA A 11 2.88 2.79 8.99
C ALA A 11 2.58 1.39 8.45
N LEU A 12 3.39 0.89 7.51
CA LEU A 12 3.22 -0.44 6.93
C LEU A 12 3.48 -1.56 7.94
N ARG A 13 4.49 -1.41 8.82
CA ARG A 13 4.72 -2.36 9.93
C ARG A 13 3.54 -2.39 10.89
N THR A 14 3.10 -1.23 11.34
CA THR A 14 1.95 -1.11 12.25
C THR A 14 0.68 -1.68 11.64
N LEU A 15 0.44 -1.43 10.34
CA LEU A 15 -0.68 -1.99 9.59
C LEU A 15 -0.58 -3.52 9.50
N GLY A 16 0.60 -4.05 9.18
CA GLY A 16 0.87 -5.48 9.17
C GLY A 16 0.53 -6.13 10.51
N SER A 17 1.04 -5.58 11.63
CA SER A 17 0.82 -6.14 12.96
C SER A 17 -0.66 -6.13 13.33
N LEU A 18 -1.34 -5.01 13.08
CA LEU A 18 -2.77 -4.89 13.36
C LEU A 18 -3.62 -5.86 12.52
N LEU A 19 -3.24 -6.09 11.26
CA LEU A 19 -3.91 -7.06 10.40
C LEU A 19 -3.68 -8.49 10.90
N ALA A 20 -2.45 -8.84 11.27
CA ALA A 20 -2.11 -10.15 11.81
C ALA A 20 -2.88 -10.45 13.10
N ASP A 21 -2.95 -9.49 14.03
CA ASP A 21 -3.73 -9.59 15.26
C ASP A 21 -5.23 -9.80 15.00
N ARG A 22 -5.74 -9.30 13.87
CA ARG A 22 -7.13 -9.49 13.42
C ARG A 22 -7.33 -10.74 12.57
N GLY A 23 -6.30 -11.58 12.39
CA GLY A 23 -6.37 -12.78 11.55
C GLY A 23 -6.46 -12.49 10.06
N HIS A 24 -5.95 -11.33 9.61
CA HIS A 24 -5.92 -10.91 8.23
C HIS A 24 -4.50 -10.85 7.68
N PHE A 25 -4.37 -11.14 6.39
CA PHE A 25 -3.15 -10.97 5.62
C PHE A 25 -3.52 -10.49 4.23
N TYR A 26 -2.85 -9.44 3.74
CA TYR A 26 -3.09 -8.88 2.43
C TYR A 26 -1.75 -8.59 1.74
N GLU A 27 -1.66 -8.97 0.47
CA GLU A 27 -0.60 -8.55 -0.42
C GLU A 27 -1.13 -7.42 -1.31
N ILE A 28 -0.40 -6.30 -1.33
CA ILE A 28 -0.79 -5.08 -2.03
C ILE A 28 0.25 -4.72 -3.09
N VAL A 29 -0.21 -4.16 -4.21
CA VAL A 29 0.66 -3.63 -5.27
C VAL A 29 0.62 -2.11 -5.20
N ALA A 30 1.69 -1.52 -4.70
CA ALA A 30 1.86 -0.07 -4.61
C ALA A 30 2.59 0.50 -5.83
N ILE A 31 2.22 1.71 -6.23
CA ILE A 31 2.87 2.48 -7.31
C ILE A 31 3.12 3.93 -6.86
N GLY A 32 3.50 4.80 -7.80
CA GLY A 32 3.58 6.23 -7.56
C GLY A 32 4.70 6.65 -6.60
N GLY A 33 4.51 7.81 -5.95
CA GLY A 33 5.50 8.41 -5.06
C GLY A 33 5.81 7.53 -3.85
N GLY A 34 4.79 6.99 -3.18
CA GLY A 34 4.96 6.06 -2.05
C GLY A 34 5.71 4.78 -2.44
N GLY A 35 5.42 4.21 -3.61
CA GLY A 35 6.18 3.08 -4.14
C GLY A 35 7.66 3.41 -4.39
N LEU A 36 7.96 4.55 -5.03
CA LEU A 36 9.34 4.99 -5.27
C LEU A 36 10.09 5.31 -3.97
N LEU A 37 9.40 5.88 -2.99
CA LEU A 37 9.94 6.19 -1.67
C LEU A 37 10.32 4.91 -0.91
N LEU A 38 9.46 3.89 -0.93
CA LEU A 38 9.77 2.56 -0.40
C LEU A 38 10.98 1.95 -1.10
N LEU A 39 11.13 2.13 -2.42
CA LEU A 39 12.28 1.61 -3.16
C LEU A 39 13.58 2.43 -2.97
N GLY A 40 13.56 3.49 -2.17
CA GLY A 40 14.71 4.39 -1.97
C GLY A 40 15.14 5.10 -3.26
N GLN A 41 14.22 5.27 -4.21
CA GLN A 41 14.50 5.94 -5.50
C GLN A 41 14.32 7.45 -5.43
N ILE A 42 13.66 7.94 -4.37
CA ILE A 42 13.43 9.36 -4.10
C ILE A 42 13.57 9.62 -2.60
N ASP A 43 14.01 10.83 -2.23
CA ASP A 43 14.17 11.26 -0.83
C ASP A 43 13.12 12.31 -0.40
N ARG A 44 12.18 12.66 -1.30
CA ARG A 44 11.08 13.58 -1.00
C ARG A 44 9.89 12.82 -0.39
N SER A 45 9.12 13.50 0.46
CA SER A 45 7.89 12.97 1.03
C SER A 45 6.76 12.77 0.00
N THR A 46 5.77 11.96 0.39
CA THR A 46 4.50 11.73 -0.31
C THR A 46 3.33 12.07 0.61
N LYS A 47 2.11 12.16 0.09
CA LYS A 47 0.90 12.34 0.92
C LYS A 47 0.23 11.02 1.27
N ASP A 48 0.48 10.01 0.46
CA ASP A 48 -0.21 8.73 0.46
C ASP A 48 0.64 7.63 -0.20
N LEU A 49 0.15 6.41 -0.07
CA LEU A 49 0.57 5.20 -0.75
C LEU A 49 -0.53 4.79 -1.73
N ASP A 50 -0.23 4.96 -3.02
CA ASP A 50 -1.11 4.59 -4.12
C ASP A 50 -1.10 3.08 -4.37
N LEU A 51 -2.28 2.44 -4.31
CA LEU A 51 -2.48 1.03 -4.64
C LEU A 51 -3.15 0.88 -6.00
N VAL A 52 -2.61 -0.01 -6.82
CA VAL A 52 -3.19 -0.37 -8.12
C VAL A 52 -3.91 -1.72 -8.09
N ALA A 53 -3.50 -2.63 -7.20
CA ALA A 53 -4.07 -3.97 -7.12
C ALA A 53 -3.84 -4.61 -5.73
N LEU A 54 -4.61 -5.65 -5.44
CA LEU A 54 -4.24 -6.68 -4.46
C LEU A 54 -3.64 -7.89 -5.18
N VAL A 55 -2.91 -8.73 -4.46
CA VAL A 55 -2.41 -10.01 -4.99
C VAL A 55 -3.21 -11.16 -4.37
N GLU A 56 -3.81 -11.99 -5.23
CA GLU A 56 -4.47 -13.24 -4.85
C GLU A 56 -3.97 -14.38 -5.72
N LYS A 57 -3.35 -15.41 -5.11
CA LYS A 57 -2.82 -16.59 -5.82
C LYS A 57 -1.97 -16.17 -7.05
N ASP A 58 -0.99 -15.30 -6.81
CA ASP A 58 -0.07 -14.72 -7.82
C ASP A 58 -0.72 -13.88 -8.93
N ARG A 59 -1.99 -13.48 -8.77
CA ARG A 59 -2.72 -12.65 -9.73
C ARG A 59 -3.07 -11.30 -9.14
N PHE A 60 -2.99 -10.27 -9.97
CA PHE A 60 -3.50 -8.94 -9.61
C PHE A 60 -5.01 -8.94 -9.71
N VAL A 61 -5.66 -8.53 -8.63
CA VAL A 61 -7.10 -8.31 -8.56
C VAL A 61 -7.36 -6.86 -8.18
N SER A 62 -8.53 -6.34 -8.53
CA SER A 62 -8.89 -4.96 -8.23
C SER A 62 -8.81 -4.68 -6.73
N ALA A 63 -8.20 -3.55 -6.38
CA ALA A 63 -8.23 -3.01 -5.02
C ALA A 63 -9.49 -2.18 -4.74
N ALA A 64 -10.41 -2.05 -5.71
CA ALA A 64 -11.65 -1.29 -5.59
C ALA A 64 -12.88 -2.23 -5.66
N PRO A 65 -13.68 -2.34 -4.58
CA PRO A 65 -13.45 -1.76 -3.25
C PRO A 65 -12.35 -2.51 -2.47
N LEU A 66 -11.73 -1.84 -1.49
CA LEU A 66 -10.81 -2.51 -0.57
C LEU A 66 -11.59 -3.45 0.36
N PRO A 67 -11.00 -4.59 0.78
CA PRO A 67 -11.55 -5.44 1.84
C PRO A 67 -11.79 -4.62 3.11
N GLY A 68 -12.96 -4.82 3.74
CA GLY A 68 -13.37 -4.03 4.91
C GLY A 68 -12.38 -4.09 6.07
N GLY A 69 -11.71 -5.24 6.27
CA GLY A 69 -10.68 -5.40 7.31
C GLY A 69 -9.42 -4.56 7.04
N LEU A 70 -9.03 -4.42 5.76
CA LEU A 70 -7.91 -3.58 5.34
C LEU A 70 -8.24 -2.09 5.48
N ILE A 71 -9.46 -1.68 5.11
CA ILE A 71 -9.93 -0.30 5.30
C ILE A 71 -9.88 0.09 6.77
N GLN A 72 -10.50 -0.72 7.64
CA GLN A 72 -10.58 -0.42 9.07
C GLN A 72 -9.19 -0.37 9.72
N ALA A 73 -8.31 -1.32 9.40
CA ALA A 73 -6.94 -1.32 9.92
C ALA A 73 -6.13 -0.12 9.42
N ALA A 74 -6.25 0.25 8.13
CA ALA A 74 -5.58 1.43 7.60
C ALA A 74 -6.08 2.73 8.23
N GLU A 75 -7.37 2.85 8.51
CA GLU A 75 -7.94 4.00 9.22
C GLU A 75 -7.43 4.09 10.67
N ASP A 76 -7.35 2.97 11.38
CA ASP A 76 -6.84 2.93 12.76
C ASP A 76 -5.37 3.33 12.83
N VAL A 77 -4.53 2.80 11.94
CA VAL A 77 -3.12 3.19 11.82
C VAL A 77 -2.99 4.65 11.42
N GLY A 78 -3.80 5.12 10.46
CA GLY A 78 -3.80 6.51 10.02
C GLY A 78 -4.13 7.49 11.16
N LYS A 79 -5.04 7.12 12.07
CA LYS A 79 -5.33 7.90 13.29
C LYS A 79 -4.19 7.82 14.30
N ALA A 80 -3.63 6.63 14.52
CA ALA A 80 -2.57 6.41 15.51
C ALA A 80 -1.26 7.14 15.16
N LEU A 81 -0.97 7.29 13.87
CA LEU A 81 0.26 7.91 13.34
C LEU A 81 0.02 9.28 12.67
N ASP A 82 -1.19 9.84 12.78
CA ASP A 82 -1.60 11.14 12.21
C ASP A 82 -1.38 11.30 10.68
N LEU A 83 -1.43 10.22 9.90
CA LEU A 83 -1.07 10.20 8.47
C LEU A 83 -2.08 10.92 7.56
N GLY A 84 -3.23 11.31 8.12
CA GLY A 84 -4.37 11.83 7.38
C GLY A 84 -5.27 10.74 6.79
N LYS A 85 -6.51 11.14 6.48
CA LYS A 85 -7.48 10.24 5.84
C LYS A 85 -7.01 9.88 4.43
N GLY A 86 -7.14 8.61 4.06
CA GLY A 86 -6.80 8.15 2.70
C GLY A 86 -5.31 8.02 2.42
N TRP A 87 -4.45 7.96 3.44
CA TRP A 87 -3.02 7.67 3.25
C TRP A 87 -2.77 6.34 2.52
N LEU A 88 -3.72 5.40 2.56
CA LEU A 88 -3.80 4.25 1.67
C LEU A 88 -4.81 4.56 0.56
N ASN A 89 -4.32 4.91 -0.64
CA ASN A 89 -5.13 5.47 -1.72
C ASN A 89 -5.39 4.43 -2.82
N ILE A 90 -6.65 4.25 -3.21
CA ILE A 90 -7.05 3.36 -4.32
C ILE A 90 -7.50 4.11 -5.57
N GLY A 91 -7.30 5.43 -5.63
CA GLY A 91 -7.54 6.23 -6.84
C GLY A 91 -7.00 5.61 -8.14
N PRO A 92 -5.79 5.02 -8.16
CA PRO A 92 -5.25 4.40 -9.37
C PRO A 92 -5.69 2.95 -9.61
N ALA A 93 -6.58 2.36 -8.81
CA ALA A 93 -7.01 0.96 -9.01
C ALA A 93 -7.62 0.70 -10.41
N SER A 94 -8.25 1.71 -11.01
CA SER A 94 -8.79 1.64 -12.39
C SER A 94 -7.72 1.46 -13.47
N LEU A 95 -6.44 1.71 -13.18
CA LEU A 95 -5.34 1.44 -14.11
C LEU A 95 -5.17 -0.06 -14.38
N LEU A 96 -5.61 -0.93 -13.45
CA LEU A 96 -5.60 -2.37 -13.68
C LEU A 96 -6.52 -2.76 -14.86
N ASP A 97 -7.69 -2.12 -14.97
CA ASP A 97 -8.68 -2.37 -16.03
C ASP A 97 -8.18 -1.89 -17.40
N ALA A 98 -7.43 -0.78 -17.42
CA ALA A 98 -6.79 -0.27 -18.64
C ALA A 98 -5.61 -1.13 -19.12
N GLY A 99 -5.12 -2.02 -18.27
CA GLY A 99 -3.92 -2.83 -18.48
C GLY A 99 -2.65 -2.13 -17.99
N LEU A 100 -1.77 -2.93 -17.37
CA LEU A 100 -0.49 -2.45 -16.85
C LEU A 100 0.60 -2.52 -17.93
N PRO A 101 1.62 -1.64 -17.88
CA PRO A 101 2.70 -1.63 -18.85
C PRO A 101 3.40 -2.98 -19.00
N GLN A 102 3.91 -3.27 -20.21
CA GLN A 102 4.71 -4.47 -20.44
C GLN A 102 5.88 -4.56 -19.45
N GLY A 103 6.07 -5.74 -18.87
CA GLY A 103 7.11 -6.00 -17.88
C GLY A 103 6.85 -5.39 -16.50
N PHE A 104 5.62 -4.92 -16.21
CA PHE A 104 5.26 -4.42 -14.88
C PHE A 104 5.60 -5.46 -13.81
N LYS A 105 5.03 -6.67 -13.90
CA LYS A 105 5.25 -7.76 -12.93
C LYS A 105 6.73 -8.14 -12.78
N SER A 106 7.51 -8.12 -13.86
CA SER A 106 8.94 -8.48 -13.83
C SER A 106 9.85 -7.40 -13.24
N ARG A 107 9.40 -6.14 -13.16
CA ARG A 107 10.14 -5.02 -12.56
C ARG A 107 9.68 -4.70 -11.13
N MET A 108 8.71 -5.44 -10.60
CA MET A 108 8.28 -5.24 -9.22
C MET A 108 9.34 -5.74 -8.24
N HIS A 109 9.39 -5.09 -7.09
CA HIS A 109 10.15 -5.56 -5.95
C HIS A 109 9.17 -5.93 -4.85
N THR A 110 9.19 -7.20 -4.45
CA THR A 110 8.41 -7.66 -3.29
C THR A 110 9.13 -7.24 -2.01
N ARG A 111 8.38 -6.65 -1.09
CA ARG A 111 8.86 -6.33 0.27
C ARG A 111 7.97 -7.06 1.26
N ALA A 112 8.55 -7.98 2.01
CA ALA A 112 7.90 -8.55 3.18
C ALA A 112 8.08 -7.58 4.35
N ILE A 113 6.97 -7.17 4.95
CA ILE A 113 7.00 -6.40 6.19
C ILE A 113 6.97 -7.44 7.31
N GLU A 114 8.10 -7.64 7.96
CA GLU A 114 8.18 -8.49 9.15
C GLU A 114 7.33 -7.88 10.27
N VAL A 115 6.47 -8.73 10.83
CA VAL A 115 5.44 -8.43 11.82
C VAL A 115 5.80 -9.00 13.17
#